data_AF-A0A7C3U072-F1
#
_entry.id   AF-A0A7C3U072-F1
#
_cell.length_a   1.000
_cell.length_b   1.000
_cell.length_c   1.000
_cell.angle_alpha   90.00
_cell.angle_beta   90.00
_cell.angle_gamma   90.00
#
_symmetry.space_group_name_H-M   'P 1'
#
loop_
_entity.id
_entity.type
_entity.pdbx_description
1 polymer ?
#
loop_
_entity_poly.entity_id
_entity_poly.type
_entity_poly.pdbx_seq_one_letter_code
_entity_poly.pdbx_strand_id
1 'polypeptide(L)'
;MKINVTNLQDRREKISDTVVLVDVLRSGTTIVMALKNGCKYIIPFKSIEMAKRAGRKLGPKAILVGEDYGLTPPGFDLNNSPSLVVKEKVKGKIICFRSSNLTRMLEKVRRLRRVKNILIGGLINAGALARYLKDISPQEVHIVICGNISRAFNLEDFIGAGCIVHRIKKAELTDTALAAMLAYKSPGSIDRIWQGSTARHAVKIGFERDIPLCIKESYVDIVPIYKDGRIISARER
;
A
#
# COMPACT_ATOMS: atom_id res chain seq x y z
N MET A 1 9.40 16.44 -12.78
CA MET A 1 8.86 15.12 -12.42
C MET A 1 7.53 14.93 -13.13
N LYS A 2 7.43 13.92 -13.98
CA LYS A 2 6.18 13.47 -14.60
C LYS A 2 5.48 12.46 -13.68
N ILE A 3 4.17 12.55 -13.54
CA ILE A 3 3.39 11.61 -12.73
C ILE A 3 2.33 10.95 -13.58
N ASN A 4 2.28 9.62 -13.51
CA ASN A 4 1.26 8.79 -14.13
C ASN A 4 0.53 7.98 -13.05
N VAL A 5 -0.79 7.84 -13.19
CA VAL A 5 -1.60 6.92 -12.37
C VAL A 5 -2.08 5.78 -13.28
N THR A 6 -1.80 4.54 -12.91
CA THR A 6 -2.19 3.36 -13.70
C THR A 6 -2.64 2.22 -12.81
N ASN A 7 -3.33 1.25 -13.40
CA ASN A 7 -3.47 -0.10 -12.88
C ASN A 7 -2.69 -1.06 -13.78
N LEU A 8 -1.64 -1.70 -13.26
CA LEU A 8 -0.81 -2.62 -14.07
C LEU A 8 -1.56 -3.92 -14.41
N GLN A 9 -2.27 -3.88 -15.52
CA GLN A 9 -2.97 -5.04 -16.09
C GLN A 9 -2.10 -5.76 -17.11
N ASP A 10 -1.43 -5.03 -18.02
CA ASP A 10 -0.52 -5.60 -19.02
C ASP A 10 0.96 -5.47 -18.57
N ARG A 11 1.74 -6.53 -18.80
CA ARG A 11 3.19 -6.54 -18.57
C ARG A 11 3.96 -5.66 -19.56
N ARG A 12 3.32 -5.22 -20.64
CA ARG A 12 3.91 -4.35 -21.68
C ARG A 12 3.85 -2.85 -21.35
N GLU A 13 3.16 -2.46 -20.28
CA GLU A 13 3.15 -1.06 -19.84
C GLU A 13 4.57 -0.58 -19.51
N LYS A 14 4.98 0.53 -20.15
CA LYS A 14 6.24 1.18 -19.87
C LYS A 14 6.16 1.83 -18.49
N ILE A 15 6.79 1.21 -17.49
CA ILE A 15 6.87 1.74 -16.13
C ILE A 15 8.14 2.57 -15.92
N SER A 16 8.07 3.58 -15.06
CA SER A 16 9.22 4.36 -14.63
C SER A 16 10.10 3.61 -13.63
N ASP A 17 11.22 4.21 -13.23
CA ASP A 17 12.11 3.61 -12.24
C ASP A 17 11.60 3.75 -10.79
N THR A 18 10.62 4.61 -10.57
CA THR A 18 10.06 4.94 -9.25
C THR A 18 8.56 4.68 -9.25
N VAL A 19 8.16 3.68 -8.47
CA VAL A 19 6.79 3.20 -8.40
C VAL A 19 6.24 3.40 -7.00
N VAL A 20 4.99 3.89 -6.89
CA VAL A 20 4.24 3.93 -5.64
C VAL A 20 3.06 2.97 -5.75
N LEU A 21 3.03 1.92 -4.92
CA LEU A 21 1.88 1.03 -4.82
C LEU A 21 0.83 1.62 -3.88
N VAL A 22 -0.40 1.76 -4.37
CA VAL A 22 -1.53 2.26 -3.60
C VAL A 22 -2.55 1.15 -3.36
N ASP A 23 -2.76 0.82 -2.08
CA ASP A 23 -3.77 -0.12 -1.56
C ASP A 23 -4.29 0.48 -0.24
N VAL A 24 -5.32 1.32 -0.32
CA VAL A 24 -5.85 2.10 0.80
C VAL A 24 -6.62 1.19 1.77
N LEU A 25 -7.46 0.31 1.23
CA LEU A 25 -8.27 -0.67 1.97
C LEU A 25 -7.80 -2.10 1.61
N ARG A 26 -6.85 -2.69 2.34
CA ARG A 26 -6.23 -2.23 3.59
C ARG A 26 -4.71 -2.37 3.61
N SER A 27 -4.12 -3.08 2.66
CA SER A 27 -2.77 -3.64 2.80
C SER A 27 -1.72 -2.55 2.96
N GLY A 28 -1.80 -1.48 2.17
CA GLY A 28 -0.86 -0.36 2.22
C GLY A 28 -0.94 0.37 3.55
N THR A 29 -2.17 0.65 4.02
CA THR A 29 -2.40 1.25 5.35
C THR A 29 -1.83 0.39 6.47
N THR A 30 -2.04 -0.92 6.42
CA THR A 30 -1.54 -1.86 7.44
C THR A 30 -0.03 -1.93 7.47
N ILE A 31 0.63 -1.90 6.31
CA ILE A 31 2.10 -1.84 6.22
C ILE A 31 2.63 -0.56 6.85
N VAL A 32 2.04 0.59 6.53
CA VAL A 32 2.40 1.89 7.11
C VAL A 32 2.24 1.86 8.64
N MET A 33 1.09 1.38 9.13
CA MET A 33 0.81 1.32 10.57
C MET A 33 1.72 0.33 11.31
N ALA A 34 2.04 -0.82 10.71
CA ALA A 34 2.95 -1.79 11.31
C ALA A 34 4.38 -1.23 11.47
N LEU A 35 4.87 -0.50 10.46
CA LEU A 35 6.17 0.20 10.54
C LEU A 35 6.12 1.34 11.57
N LYS A 36 5.06 2.14 11.60
CA LYS A 36 4.82 3.16 12.64
C LYS A 36 4.86 2.58 14.04
N ASN A 37 4.28 1.40 14.21
CA ASN A 37 4.20 0.71 15.48
C ASN A 37 5.49 -0.09 15.80
N GLY A 38 6.54 0.07 15.00
CA GLY A 38 7.90 -0.33 15.32
C GLY A 38 8.23 -1.78 14.94
N CYS A 39 7.53 -2.38 13.99
CA CYS A 39 7.99 -3.65 13.43
C CYS A 39 9.38 -3.49 12.79
N LYS A 40 10.20 -4.53 12.85
CA LYS A 40 11.60 -4.46 12.40
C LYS A 40 11.68 -4.29 10.88
N TYR A 41 10.92 -5.11 10.17
CA TYR A 41 10.67 -5.05 8.74
C TYR A 41 9.58 -6.07 8.37
N ILE A 42 9.04 -5.92 7.17
CA ILE A 42 8.00 -6.79 6.62
C ILE A 42 8.57 -7.58 5.44
N ILE A 43 8.27 -8.87 5.33
CA ILE A 43 8.63 -9.72 4.19
C ILE A 43 7.33 -10.10 3.46
N PRO A 44 7.09 -9.60 2.25
CA PRO A 44 5.89 -9.93 1.48
C PRO A 44 6.02 -11.31 0.82
N PHE A 45 4.94 -12.09 0.85
CA PHE A 45 4.87 -13.41 0.23
C PHE A 45 3.71 -13.51 -0.75
N LYS A 46 3.92 -14.29 -1.82
CA LYS A 46 2.91 -14.59 -2.85
C LYS A 46 1.87 -15.63 -2.40
N SER A 47 2.18 -16.46 -1.41
CA SER A 47 1.29 -17.52 -0.92
C SER A 47 1.35 -17.68 0.59
N ILE A 48 0.28 -18.24 1.15
CA ILE A 48 0.11 -18.52 2.57
C ILE A 48 1.19 -19.52 3.04
N GLU A 49 1.47 -20.56 2.25
CA GLU A 49 2.44 -21.62 2.55
C GLU A 49 3.85 -21.06 2.63
N MET A 50 4.22 -20.15 1.71
CA MET A 50 5.52 -19.50 1.73
C MET A 50 5.69 -18.62 2.98
N ALA A 51 4.66 -17.85 3.34
CA ALA A 51 4.66 -17.05 4.56
C ALA A 51 4.82 -17.92 5.81
N LYS A 52 4.03 -18.99 5.93
CA LYS A 52 4.12 -19.97 7.02
C LYS A 52 5.50 -20.62 7.12
N ARG A 53 6.06 -21.07 5.98
CA ARG A 53 7.40 -21.68 5.93
C ARG A 53 8.48 -20.70 6.38
N ALA A 54 8.39 -19.44 5.95
CA ALA A 54 9.33 -18.41 6.38
C ALA A 54 9.18 -18.06 7.86
N GLY A 55 7.96 -17.93 8.37
CA GLY A 55 7.68 -17.71 9.79
C GLY A 55 8.32 -18.80 10.67
N ARG A 56 8.12 -20.08 10.32
CA ARG A 56 8.76 -21.20 11.03
C ARG A 56 10.28 -21.12 11.04
N LYS A 57 10.91 -20.75 9.92
CA LYS A 57 12.37 -20.58 9.82
C LYS A 57 12.91 -19.42 10.65
N LEU A 58 12.15 -18.33 10.75
CA LEU A 58 12.53 -17.14 11.51
C LEU A 58 12.26 -17.28 13.02
N GLY A 59 11.42 -18.24 13.41
CA GLY A 59 11.13 -18.57 14.79
C GLY A 59 10.34 -17.48 15.54
N PRO A 60 10.48 -17.37 16.87
CA PRO A 60 9.66 -16.49 17.74
C PRO A 60 9.73 -14.98 17.45
N LYS A 61 10.70 -14.57 16.62
CA LYS A 61 10.87 -13.16 16.20
C LYS A 61 9.91 -12.80 15.07
N ALA A 62 9.33 -13.78 14.36
CA ALA A 62 8.42 -13.55 13.26
C ALA A 62 6.95 -13.73 13.68
N ILE A 63 6.08 -12.96 13.04
CA ILE A 63 4.63 -13.13 13.07
C ILE A 63 4.08 -13.20 11.64
N LEU A 64 3.01 -13.94 11.44
CA LEU A 64 2.28 -14.07 10.18
C LEU A 64 1.10 -13.10 10.19
N VAL A 65 1.10 -12.15 9.24
CA VAL A 65 0.05 -11.14 9.12
C VAL A 65 -0.49 -11.15 7.71
N GLY A 66 -1.80 -11.17 7.54
CA GLY A 66 -2.35 -11.22 6.20
C GLY A 66 -3.82 -11.58 6.10
N GLU A 67 -4.28 -11.62 4.86
CA GLU A 67 -5.64 -12.04 4.53
C GLU A 67 -5.67 -12.94 3.30
N ASP A 68 -6.76 -13.69 3.16
CA ASP A 68 -7.24 -14.28 1.91
C ASP A 68 -8.69 -13.83 1.68
N TYR A 69 -8.92 -13.06 0.62
CA TYR A 69 -10.20 -12.40 0.33
C TYR A 69 -10.79 -11.62 1.52
N GLY A 70 -9.91 -11.07 2.36
CA GLY A 70 -10.20 -10.24 3.54
C GLY A 70 -10.20 -11.01 4.86
N LEU A 71 -10.27 -12.34 4.85
CA LEU A 71 -10.30 -13.17 6.06
C LEU A 71 -8.90 -13.61 6.49
N THR A 72 -8.70 -13.81 7.79
CA THR A 72 -7.41 -14.27 8.32
C THR A 72 -7.16 -15.72 7.92
N PRO A 73 -6.03 -16.06 7.26
CA PRO A 73 -5.73 -17.44 6.91
C PRO A 73 -5.53 -18.30 8.17
N PRO A 74 -5.92 -19.59 8.16
CA PRO A 74 -5.68 -20.48 9.29
C PRO A 74 -4.20 -20.51 9.69
N GLY A 75 -3.91 -20.35 10.98
CA GLY A 75 -2.54 -20.32 11.52
C GLY A 75 -1.77 -19.02 11.26
N PHE A 76 -2.41 -17.94 10.78
CA PHE A 76 -1.84 -16.60 10.85
C PHE A 76 -2.10 -15.97 12.22
N ASP A 77 -1.19 -15.12 12.68
CA ASP A 77 -1.30 -14.46 13.98
C ASP A 77 -2.28 -13.28 13.94
N LEU A 78 -2.31 -12.52 12.83
CA LEU A 78 -3.18 -11.35 12.66
C LEU A 78 -3.73 -11.25 11.23
N ASN A 79 -4.91 -10.63 11.11
CA ASN A 79 -5.44 -10.17 9.82
C ASN A 79 -4.59 -8.99 9.27
N ASN A 80 -4.73 -8.64 7.99
CA ASN A 80 -4.17 -7.39 7.44
C ASN A 80 -4.99 -6.14 7.82
N SER A 81 -5.69 -6.15 8.94
CA SER A 81 -6.39 -5.01 9.51
C SER A 81 -5.38 -4.03 10.13
N PRO A 82 -5.42 -2.73 9.79
CA PRO A 82 -4.50 -1.74 10.36
C PRO A 82 -4.75 -1.50 11.86
N SER A 83 -5.96 -1.76 12.36
CA SER A 83 -6.28 -1.65 13.79
C SER A 83 -5.71 -2.80 14.61
N LEU A 84 -5.39 -3.95 14.00
CA LEU A 84 -4.83 -5.11 14.70
C LEU A 84 -3.30 -5.09 14.83
N VAL A 85 -2.59 -4.33 13.99
CA VAL A 85 -1.11 -4.22 14.02
C VAL A 85 -0.62 -3.21 15.05
N VAL A 86 -1.15 -3.29 16.28
CA VAL A 86 -0.78 -2.42 17.41
C VAL A 86 0.65 -2.65 17.90
N LYS A 87 1.25 -1.64 18.55
CA LYS A 87 2.65 -1.63 19.00
C LYS A 87 3.01 -2.84 19.85
N GLU A 88 2.13 -3.24 20.76
CA GLU A 88 2.30 -4.36 21.67
C GLU A 88 2.48 -5.69 20.92
N LYS A 89 1.84 -5.82 19.75
CA LYS A 89 1.88 -7.03 18.93
C LYS A 89 3.03 -7.03 17.93
N VAL A 90 3.43 -5.87 17.40
CA VAL A 90 4.34 -5.80 16.24
C VAL A 90 5.72 -5.23 16.55
N LYS A 91 5.92 -4.50 17.66
CA LYS A 91 7.20 -3.85 17.96
C LYS A 91 8.35 -4.86 17.99
N GLY A 92 9.40 -4.59 17.22
CA GLY A 92 10.59 -5.43 17.09
C GLY A 92 10.39 -6.75 16.34
N LYS A 93 9.15 -7.10 15.95
CA LYS A 93 8.84 -8.33 15.20
C LYS A 93 9.18 -8.20 13.72
N ILE A 94 9.49 -9.33 13.10
CA ILE A 94 9.54 -9.48 11.64
C ILE A 94 8.16 -9.92 11.18
N ILE A 95 7.57 -9.23 10.22
CA ILE A 95 6.23 -9.60 9.73
C ILE A 95 6.36 -10.38 8.44
N CYS A 96 5.93 -11.64 8.42
CA CYS A 96 5.71 -12.38 7.19
C CYS A 96 4.31 -12.02 6.67
N PHE A 97 4.26 -11.16 5.66
CA PHE A 97 3.03 -10.54 5.18
C PHE A 97 2.50 -11.20 3.91
N ARG A 98 1.20 -11.48 3.88
CA ARG A 98 0.53 -11.91 2.64
C ARG A 98 -0.78 -11.14 2.47
N SER A 99 -1.01 -10.63 1.26
CA SER A 99 -2.33 -10.14 0.85
C SER A 99 -2.67 -10.61 -0.57
N SER A 100 -3.89 -10.38 -0.97
CA SER A 100 -4.49 -10.77 -2.25
C SER A 100 -4.07 -9.81 -3.36
N ASN A 101 -4.01 -8.51 -3.05
CA ASN A 101 -3.80 -7.45 -4.03
C ASN A 101 -2.36 -6.91 -3.99
N LEU A 102 -1.94 -6.28 -2.89
CA LEU A 102 -0.64 -5.62 -2.79
C LEU A 102 0.54 -6.56 -3.03
N THR A 103 0.61 -7.75 -2.40
CA THR A 103 1.77 -8.62 -2.61
C THR A 103 1.83 -9.16 -4.04
N ARG A 104 0.69 -9.39 -4.69
CA ARG A 104 0.61 -9.75 -6.11
C ARG A 104 1.09 -8.61 -7.01
N MET A 105 0.68 -7.36 -6.73
CA MET A 105 1.13 -6.20 -7.49
C MET A 105 2.63 -5.96 -7.32
N LEU A 106 3.12 -6.04 -6.09
CA LEU A 106 4.55 -5.94 -5.78
C LEU A 106 5.37 -7.00 -6.52
N GLU A 107 4.88 -8.25 -6.57
CA GLU A 107 5.49 -9.34 -7.34
C GLU A 107 5.57 -9.05 -8.84
N LYS A 108 4.57 -8.36 -9.41
CA LYS A 108 4.61 -7.92 -10.81
C LYS A 108 5.66 -6.83 -11.01
N VAL A 109 5.57 -5.76 -10.21
CA VAL A 109 6.41 -4.56 -10.33
C VAL A 109 7.89 -4.88 -10.11
N ARG A 110 8.24 -5.66 -9.09
CA ARG A 110 9.64 -5.96 -8.75
C ARG A 110 10.38 -6.79 -9.80
N ARG A 111 9.66 -7.44 -10.73
CA ARG A 111 10.26 -8.20 -11.84
C ARG A 111 10.62 -7.31 -13.04
N LEU A 112 10.15 -6.07 -13.05
CA LEU A 112 10.40 -5.13 -14.14
C LEU A 112 11.79 -4.51 -13.95
N ARG A 113 12.72 -4.82 -14.88
CA ARG A 113 14.14 -4.44 -14.80
C ARG A 113 14.38 -2.93 -14.60
N ARG A 114 13.46 -2.08 -15.05
CA ARG A 114 13.60 -0.61 -14.95
C ARG A 114 13.29 -0.09 -13.55
N VAL A 115 12.51 -0.81 -12.76
CA VAL A 115 12.04 -0.36 -11.43
C VAL A 115 13.17 -0.48 -10.41
N LYS A 116 13.53 0.65 -9.81
CA LYS A 116 14.57 0.78 -8.79
C LYS A 116 14.00 1.09 -7.41
N ASN A 117 12.97 1.92 -7.36
CA ASN A 117 12.30 2.34 -6.13
C ASN A 117 10.86 1.85 -6.14
N ILE A 118 10.47 1.11 -5.11
CA ILE A 118 9.08 0.70 -4.91
C ILE A 118 8.66 1.20 -3.53
N LEU A 119 7.81 2.21 -3.53
CA LEU A 119 7.20 2.82 -2.36
C LEU A 119 5.79 2.25 -2.17
N ILE A 120 5.27 2.31 -0.96
CA ILE A 120 3.91 1.85 -0.65
C ILE A 120 3.20 2.94 0.14
N GLY A 121 1.93 3.20 -0.18
CA GLY A 121 1.12 4.08 0.67
C GLY A 121 -0.23 4.42 0.07
N GLY A 122 -0.75 5.58 0.46
CA GLY A 122 -2.09 6.03 0.07
C GLY A 122 -2.46 7.27 0.88
N LEU A 123 -3.73 7.42 1.23
CA LEU A 123 -4.21 8.54 2.07
C LEU A 123 -3.38 8.70 3.35
N ILE A 124 -3.14 7.60 4.06
CA ILE A 124 -2.52 7.56 5.39
C ILE A 124 -1.16 8.27 5.50
N ASN A 125 -0.35 8.24 4.44
CA ASN A 125 1.02 8.78 4.41
C ASN A 125 1.30 9.63 3.15
N ALA A 126 0.25 10.16 2.51
CA ALA A 126 0.38 10.90 1.26
C ALA A 126 1.36 12.09 1.35
N GLY A 127 1.37 12.80 2.49
CA GLY A 127 2.32 13.90 2.75
C GLY A 127 3.77 13.44 2.81
N ALA A 128 4.04 12.33 3.51
CA ALA A 128 5.36 11.73 3.63
C ALA A 128 5.88 11.28 2.26
N LEU A 129 5.02 10.61 1.47
CA LEU A 129 5.34 10.19 0.11
C LEU A 129 5.67 11.38 -0.80
N ALA A 130 4.88 12.45 -0.74
CA ALA A 130 5.13 13.63 -1.56
C ALA A 130 6.46 14.32 -1.23
N ARG A 131 6.81 14.42 0.08
CA ARG A 131 8.13 14.92 0.51
C ARG A 131 9.26 14.03 0.04
N TYR A 132 9.16 12.72 0.29
CA TYR A 132 10.18 11.76 -0.11
C TYR A 132 10.41 11.74 -1.64
N LEU A 133 9.35 11.79 -2.44
CA LEU A 133 9.45 11.86 -3.90
C LEU A 133 10.09 13.17 -4.38
N LYS A 134 9.83 14.28 -3.70
CA LYS A 134 10.53 15.54 -3.96
C LYS A 134 12.03 15.40 -3.66
N ASP A 135 12.39 14.78 -2.54
CA ASP A 135 13.78 14.66 -2.09
C ASP A 135 14.63 13.78 -3.01
N ILE A 136 14.08 12.65 -3.49
CA ILE A 136 14.79 11.78 -4.45
C ILE A 136 14.69 12.29 -5.90
N SER A 137 13.83 13.28 -6.17
CA SER A 137 13.70 13.99 -7.45
C SER A 137 13.74 13.09 -8.70
N PRO A 138 12.87 12.07 -8.82
CA PRO A 138 12.85 11.21 -9.99
C PRO A 138 12.33 11.97 -11.22
N GLN A 139 12.76 11.55 -12.40
CA GLN A 139 12.24 12.10 -13.65
C GLN A 139 10.75 11.77 -13.84
N GLU A 140 10.36 10.53 -13.51
CA GLU A 140 8.99 10.04 -13.69
C GLU A 140 8.57 9.11 -12.53
N VAL A 141 7.35 9.29 -12.03
CA VAL A 141 6.73 8.46 -10.99
C VAL A 141 5.49 7.77 -11.53
N HIS A 142 5.43 6.45 -11.38
CA HIS A 142 4.22 5.67 -11.62
C HIS A 142 3.53 5.34 -10.30
N ILE A 143 2.34 5.92 -10.08
CA ILE A 143 1.46 5.53 -8.99
C ILE A 143 0.56 4.41 -9.50
N VAL A 144 0.74 3.23 -8.93
CA VAL A 144 0.03 2.01 -9.34
C VAL A 144 -1.05 1.70 -8.31
N ILE A 145 -2.31 1.87 -8.71
CA ILE A 145 -3.43 1.39 -7.90
C ILE A 145 -3.45 -0.15 -7.95
N CYS A 146 -3.45 -0.78 -6.78
CA CYS A 146 -3.37 -2.24 -6.67
C CYS A 146 -4.69 -2.90 -7.04
N GLY A 147 -5.82 -2.22 -6.79
CA GLY A 147 -7.15 -2.69 -7.16
C GLY A 147 -7.52 -4.00 -6.45
N ASN A 148 -8.43 -4.77 -7.06
CA ASN A 148 -8.87 -6.08 -6.60
C ASN A 148 -8.41 -7.21 -7.55
N ILE A 149 -8.42 -8.46 -7.10
CA ILE A 149 -8.21 -9.65 -7.94
C ILE A 149 -9.19 -9.71 -9.10
N SER A 150 -10.45 -9.34 -8.88
CA SER A 150 -11.53 -9.42 -9.88
C SER A 150 -11.80 -8.11 -10.63
N ARG A 151 -11.26 -6.99 -10.17
CA ARG A 151 -11.47 -5.65 -10.75
C ARG A 151 -10.20 -4.85 -10.67
N ALA A 152 -9.73 -4.35 -11.81
CA ALA A 152 -8.48 -3.62 -11.86
C ALA A 152 -8.58 -2.18 -11.34
N PHE A 153 -9.79 -1.70 -11.03
CA PHE A 153 -10.04 -0.34 -10.53
C PHE A 153 -10.84 -0.39 -9.24
N ASN A 154 -10.35 0.34 -8.23
CA ASN A 154 -11.05 0.58 -6.99
C ASN A 154 -11.05 2.08 -6.68
N LEU A 155 -12.16 2.58 -6.14
CA LEU A 155 -12.40 4.00 -5.87
C LEU A 155 -11.40 4.56 -4.85
N GLU A 156 -11.20 3.84 -3.74
CA GLU A 156 -10.33 4.26 -2.64
C GLU A 156 -8.87 4.40 -3.07
N ASP A 157 -8.37 3.50 -3.91
CA ASP A 157 -6.98 3.54 -4.38
C ASP A 157 -6.78 4.71 -5.35
N PHE A 158 -7.78 4.98 -6.20
CA PHE A 158 -7.74 6.09 -7.13
C PHE A 158 -7.79 7.45 -6.42
N ILE A 159 -8.64 7.57 -5.39
CA ILE A 159 -8.67 8.76 -4.51
C ILE A 159 -7.37 8.87 -3.72
N GLY A 160 -6.82 7.77 -3.21
CA GLY A 160 -5.53 7.73 -2.53
C GLY A 160 -4.37 8.16 -3.42
N ALA A 161 -4.36 7.75 -4.69
CA ALA A 161 -3.42 8.22 -5.69
C ALA A 161 -3.57 9.73 -5.93
N GLY A 162 -4.80 10.22 -6.10
CA GLY A 162 -5.11 11.64 -6.26
C GLY A 162 -4.65 12.50 -5.08
N CYS A 163 -4.79 11.99 -3.87
CA CYS A 163 -4.32 12.61 -2.62
C CYS A 163 -2.78 12.79 -2.61
N ILE A 164 -2.03 11.80 -3.10
CA ILE A 164 -0.56 11.88 -3.28
C ILE A 164 -0.23 12.90 -4.38
N VAL A 165 -0.86 12.80 -5.56
CA VAL A 165 -0.64 13.71 -6.68
C VAL A 165 -0.86 15.17 -6.26
N HIS A 166 -1.96 15.45 -5.55
CA HIS A 166 -2.31 16.79 -5.09
C HIS A 166 -1.24 17.44 -4.18
N ARG A 167 -0.51 16.61 -3.43
CA ARG A 167 0.54 17.05 -2.50
C ARG A 167 1.87 17.29 -3.19
N ILE A 168 2.11 16.69 -4.36
CA ILE A 168 3.31 16.94 -5.16
C ILE A 168 3.08 18.20 -6.00
N LYS A 169 3.80 19.29 -5.67
CA LYS A 169 3.69 20.57 -6.38
C LYS A 169 4.58 20.58 -7.63
N LYS A 170 4.13 21.30 -8.68
CA LYS A 170 4.87 21.54 -9.93
C LYS A 170 5.26 20.25 -10.69
N ALA A 171 4.40 19.24 -10.69
CA ALA A 171 4.56 18.03 -11.50
C ALA A 171 3.87 18.17 -12.87
N GLU A 172 4.41 17.53 -13.89
CA GLU A 172 3.71 17.28 -15.16
C GLU A 172 2.78 16.09 -14.94
N LEU A 173 1.47 16.27 -15.14
CA LEU A 173 0.47 15.23 -14.90
C LEU A 173 0.02 14.63 -16.23
N THR A 174 -0.03 13.31 -16.32
CA THR A 174 -0.82 12.65 -17.37
C THR A 174 -2.32 12.82 -17.11
N ASP A 175 -3.16 12.54 -18.11
CA ASP A 175 -4.62 12.60 -17.97
C ASP A 175 -5.15 11.74 -16.81
N THR A 176 -4.56 10.55 -16.61
CA THR A 176 -4.93 9.67 -15.51
C THR A 176 -4.53 10.24 -14.14
N ALA A 177 -3.36 10.89 -14.05
CA ALA A 177 -2.93 11.56 -12.82
C ALA A 177 -3.78 12.81 -12.53
N LEU A 178 -4.15 13.58 -13.56
CA LEU A 178 -5.08 14.69 -13.45
C LEU A 178 -6.46 14.21 -13.01
N ALA A 179 -6.99 13.14 -13.62
CA ALA A 179 -8.26 12.55 -13.24
C ALA A 179 -8.27 12.06 -11.79
N ALA A 180 -7.20 11.41 -11.33
CA ALA A 180 -7.06 11.00 -9.94
C ALA A 180 -7.07 12.21 -8.99
N MET A 181 -6.31 13.26 -9.32
CA MET A 181 -6.28 14.49 -8.53
C MET A 181 -7.66 15.17 -8.48
N LEU A 182 -8.38 15.24 -9.60
CA LEU A 182 -9.74 15.80 -9.66
C LEU A 182 -10.72 14.96 -8.84
N ALA A 183 -10.65 13.63 -8.92
CA ALA A 183 -11.48 12.73 -8.12
C ALA A 183 -11.26 12.94 -6.62
N TYR A 184 -10.00 13.08 -6.18
CA TYR A 184 -9.67 13.42 -4.80
C TYR A 184 -10.19 14.82 -4.40
N LYS A 185 -10.04 15.83 -5.26
CA LYS A 185 -10.51 17.21 -4.97
C LYS A 185 -12.02 17.38 -5.00
N SER A 186 -12.77 16.40 -5.53
CA SER A 186 -14.23 16.46 -5.56
C SER A 186 -14.80 16.58 -4.13
N PRO A 187 -15.71 17.52 -3.86
CA PRO A 187 -16.28 17.72 -2.52
C PRO A 187 -16.91 16.42 -1.98
N GLY A 188 -16.50 15.99 -0.78
CA GLY A 188 -16.97 14.74 -0.16
C GLY A 188 -16.37 13.46 -0.76
N SER A 189 -15.29 13.53 -1.54
CA SER A 189 -14.61 12.36 -2.13
C SER A 189 -14.23 11.32 -1.08
N ILE A 190 -13.68 11.74 0.07
CA ILE A 190 -13.26 10.87 1.17
C ILE A 190 -14.46 10.11 1.75
N ASP A 191 -15.58 10.78 2.00
CA ASP A 191 -16.80 10.13 2.53
C ASP A 191 -17.39 9.14 1.51
N ARG A 192 -17.30 9.44 0.21
CA ARG A 192 -17.77 8.54 -0.85
C ARG A 192 -16.97 7.23 -0.94
N ILE A 193 -15.81 7.10 -0.29
CA ILE A 193 -15.08 5.83 -0.20
C ILE A 193 -15.95 4.72 0.42
N TRP A 194 -16.86 5.06 1.34
CA TRP A 194 -17.82 4.10 1.91
C TRP A 194 -18.74 3.44 0.86
N GLN A 195 -18.94 4.11 -0.27
CA GLN A 195 -19.71 3.60 -1.41
C GLN A 195 -18.86 2.75 -2.37
N GLY A 196 -17.56 2.57 -2.10
CA GLY A 196 -16.68 1.69 -2.85
C GLY A 196 -16.99 0.21 -2.61
N SER A 197 -16.72 -0.64 -3.60
CA SER A 197 -16.90 -2.09 -3.46
C SER A 197 -16.04 -2.69 -2.35
N THR A 198 -14.82 -2.18 -2.17
CA THR A 198 -13.90 -2.66 -1.12
C THR A 198 -14.39 -2.30 0.27
N ALA A 199 -14.92 -1.09 0.46
CA ALA A 199 -15.53 -0.68 1.72
C ALA A 199 -16.76 -1.53 2.05
N ARG A 200 -17.69 -1.72 1.09
CA ARG A 200 -18.84 -2.62 1.27
C ARG A 200 -18.43 -4.05 1.60
N HIS A 201 -17.38 -4.57 0.95
CA HIS A 201 -16.84 -5.89 1.27
C HIS A 201 -16.32 -5.93 2.70
N ALA A 202 -15.50 -4.96 3.11
CA ALA A 202 -14.97 -4.86 4.47
C ALA A 202 -16.08 -4.84 5.52
N VAL A 203 -17.18 -4.12 5.28
CA VAL A 203 -18.37 -4.15 6.15
C VAL A 203 -18.95 -5.57 6.22
N LYS A 204 -19.17 -6.22 5.07
CA LYS A 204 -19.72 -7.58 5.00
C LYS A 204 -18.91 -8.61 5.78
N ILE A 205 -17.58 -8.46 5.82
CA ILE A 205 -16.67 -9.37 6.54
C ILE A 205 -16.29 -8.88 7.95
N GLY A 206 -16.97 -7.86 8.49
CA GLY A 206 -16.81 -7.41 9.88
C GLY A 206 -15.61 -6.49 10.16
N PHE A 207 -15.02 -5.89 9.13
CA PHE A 207 -13.87 -4.97 9.23
C PHE A 207 -14.23 -3.50 8.96
N GLU A 208 -15.49 -3.11 9.12
CA GLU A 208 -15.95 -1.72 8.94
C GLU A 208 -15.17 -0.70 9.78
N ARG A 209 -14.73 -1.11 10.99
CA ARG A 209 -13.99 -0.26 11.93
C ARG A 209 -12.60 0.14 11.42
N ASP A 210 -12.08 -0.54 10.40
CA ASP A 210 -10.81 -0.19 9.78
C ASP A 210 -10.93 1.02 8.84
N ILE A 211 -12.11 1.25 8.26
CA ILE A 211 -12.31 2.24 7.20
C ILE A 211 -11.96 3.67 7.69
N PRO A 212 -12.43 4.15 8.85
CA PRO A 212 -12.05 5.48 9.34
C PRO A 212 -10.55 5.69 9.49
N LEU A 213 -9.79 4.63 9.85
CA LEU A 213 -8.33 4.72 9.94
C LEU A 213 -7.68 4.76 8.55
N CYS A 214 -8.13 3.92 7.62
CA CYS A 214 -7.61 3.87 6.25
C CYS A 214 -7.82 5.17 5.46
N ILE A 215 -8.88 5.91 5.74
CA ILE A 215 -9.19 7.16 5.04
C ILE A 215 -8.59 8.41 5.70
N LYS A 216 -7.88 8.27 6.83
CA LYS A 216 -7.14 9.40 7.39
C LYS A 216 -6.08 9.86 6.41
N GLU A 217 -5.94 11.18 6.29
CA GLU A 217 -4.98 11.78 5.38
C GLU A 217 -3.70 12.20 6.09
N SER A 218 -2.56 11.73 5.60
CA SER A 218 -1.22 12.10 6.09
C SER A 218 -1.07 11.99 7.62
N TYR A 219 -1.74 11.00 8.21
CA TYR A 219 -1.71 10.71 9.64
C TYR A 219 -0.37 10.13 10.10
N VAL A 220 0.41 9.56 9.18
CA VAL A 220 1.69 8.90 9.48
C VAL A 220 2.78 9.43 8.57
N ASP A 221 3.92 9.80 9.16
CA ASP A 221 5.08 10.33 8.44
C ASP A 221 6.11 9.24 8.05
N ILE A 222 5.62 8.08 7.62
CA ILE A 222 6.48 6.94 7.24
C ILE A 222 6.28 6.64 5.78
N VAL A 223 7.39 6.43 5.08
CA VAL A 223 7.43 5.95 3.70
C VAL A 223 7.96 4.52 3.68
N PRO A 224 7.09 3.49 3.55
CA PRO A 224 7.53 2.13 3.31
C PRO A 224 8.22 2.01 1.94
N ILE A 225 9.41 1.40 1.93
CA ILE A 225 10.21 1.10 0.74
C ILE A 225 10.43 -0.41 0.67
N TYR A 226 10.16 -1.01 -0.48
CA TYR A 226 10.61 -2.37 -0.75
C TYR A 226 12.06 -2.39 -1.25
N LYS A 227 12.92 -3.10 -0.54
CA LYS A 227 14.35 -3.28 -0.83
C LYS A 227 14.81 -4.67 -0.39
N ASP A 228 15.50 -5.38 -1.28
CA ASP A 228 16.12 -6.70 -0.99
C ASP A 228 15.17 -7.73 -0.37
N GLY A 229 13.94 -7.82 -0.88
CA GLY A 229 12.92 -8.76 -0.38
C GLY A 229 12.19 -8.31 0.89
N ARG A 230 12.46 -7.09 1.38
CA ARG A 230 11.90 -6.56 2.62
C ARG A 230 11.23 -5.22 2.39
N ILE A 231 10.20 -4.92 3.14
CA ILE A 231 9.61 -3.58 3.24
C ILE A 231 10.09 -2.98 4.57
N ILE A 232 10.75 -1.82 4.46
CA ILE A 232 11.33 -1.08 5.57
C ILE A 232 10.83 0.37 5.54
N SER A 233 10.90 1.08 6.67
CA SER A 233 10.73 2.54 6.63
C SER A 233 11.93 3.15 5.91
N ALA A 234 11.66 4.07 4.98
CA ALA A 234 12.63 5.11 4.63
C ALA A 234 13.03 5.78 5.95
N ARG A 235 14.32 5.79 6.28
CA ARG A 235 14.78 6.63 7.38
C ARG A 235 14.76 8.06 6.83
N GLU A 236 14.11 8.98 7.55
CA GLU A 236 14.41 10.40 7.39
C GLU A 236 15.93 10.53 7.61
N ARG A 237 16.63 11.03 6.58
CA ARG A 237 18.05 11.35 6.69
C ARG A 237 18.21 12.67 7.41
#